data_AF-A0A075WH72-F1
#
_entry.id   AF-A0A075WH72-F1
#
_cell.length_a   1.000
_cell.length_b   1.000
_cell.length_c   1.000
_cell.angle_alpha   90.00
_cell.angle_beta   90.00
_cell.angle_gamma   90.00
#
_symmetry.space_group_name_H-M   'P 1'
#
loop_
_entity.id
_entity.type
_entity.pdbx_description
1 polymer ?
#
loop_
_entity_poly.entity_id
_entity_poly.type
_entity_poly.pdbx_seq_one_letter_code
_entity_poly.pdbx_strand_id
1 'polypeptide(L)'
;MPTYVFSKESFLKFLEGHLEDDVVVVVSSDVTDFCKKLSESMVGEKEYCFAEFAFPADIFDADEDEIDEMMKYAIVFVEKEKLSEAGRNAIR
;
A
#
# COMPACT_ATOMS: atom_id res chain seq x y z
N MET A 1 5.13 9.40 -2.88
CA MET A 1 6.26 8.54 -2.45
C MET A 1 6.82 7.79 -3.67
N PRO A 2 8.05 7.24 -3.63
CA PRO A 2 8.55 6.32 -4.67
C PRO A 2 7.71 5.04 -4.77
N THR A 3 7.85 4.31 -5.88
CA THR A 3 7.23 2.99 -6.05
C THR A 3 8.04 1.92 -5.31
N TYR A 4 7.38 1.08 -4.52
CA TYR A 4 7.98 -0.08 -3.87
C TYR A 4 7.41 -1.35 -4.50
N VAL A 5 8.26 -2.10 -5.20
CA VAL A 5 7.89 -3.38 -5.81
C VAL A 5 8.68 -4.47 -5.11
N PHE A 6 7.99 -5.44 -4.52
CA PHE A 6 8.63 -6.54 -3.83
C PHE A 6 8.41 -7.84 -4.60
N SER A 7 9.47 -8.64 -4.73
CA SER A 7 9.32 -10.07 -4.98
C SER A 7 8.61 -10.73 -3.79
N LYS A 8 8.09 -11.95 -4.00
CA LYS A 8 7.40 -12.70 -2.94
C LYS A 8 8.26 -12.84 -1.67
N GLU A 9 9.53 -13.21 -1.81
CA GLU A 9 10.43 -13.43 -0.68
C GLU A 9 10.76 -12.13 0.04
N SER A 10 11.05 -11.06 -0.71
CA SER A 10 11.32 -9.75 -0.14
C SER A 10 10.09 -9.15 0.53
N PHE A 11 8.88 -9.45 0.05
CA PHE A 11 7.63 -9.03 0.70
C PHE A 11 7.42 -9.76 2.03
N LEU A 12 7.70 -11.07 2.10
CA LEU A 12 7.63 -11.83 3.36
C LEU A 12 8.61 -11.28 4.41
N LYS A 13 9.85 -11.00 4.00
CA LYS A 13 10.84 -10.35 4.90
C LYS A 13 10.45 -8.94 5.30
N PHE A 14 9.82 -8.19 4.40
CA PHE A 14 9.27 -6.88 4.72
C PHE A 14 8.21 -6.99 5.80
N LEU A 15 7.26 -7.93 5.68
CA LEU A 15 6.24 -8.16 6.71
C LEU A 15 6.87 -8.62 8.04
N GLU A 16 7.81 -9.56 8.00
CA GLU A 16 8.54 -10.04 9.19
C GLU A 16 9.23 -8.89 9.94
N GLY A 17 9.74 -7.87 9.22
CA GLY A 17 10.38 -6.71 9.84
C GLY A 17 9.44 -5.61 10.35
N HIS A 18 8.14 -5.66 10.03
CA HIS A 18 7.16 -4.63 10.40
C HIS A 18 6.02 -5.15 11.29
N LEU A 19 5.96 -6.47 11.54
CA LEU A 19 4.96 -7.08 12.42
C LEU A 19 5.57 -7.28 13.81
N GLU A 20 5.15 -6.44 14.76
CA GLU A 20 5.47 -6.59 16.17
C GLU A 20 4.69 -7.78 16.79
N ASP A 21 5.23 -8.37 17.86
CA ASP A 21 4.72 -9.64 18.43
C ASP A 21 3.26 -9.56 18.93
N ASP A 22 2.79 -8.36 19.28
CA ASP A 22 1.47 -8.09 19.86
C ASP A 22 0.46 -7.45 18.89
N VAL A 23 0.83 -7.30 17.61
CA VAL A 23 -0.02 -6.70 16.59
C VAL A 23 -0.81 -7.76 15.81
N VAL A 24 -2.09 -7.46 15.53
CA VAL A 24 -2.93 -8.20 14.58
C VAL A 24 -3.10 -7.40 13.29
N VAL A 25 -3.31 -8.10 12.16
CA VAL A 25 -3.48 -7.45 10.86
C VAL A 25 -4.96 -7.35 10.51
N VAL A 26 -5.47 -6.13 10.40
CA VAL A 26 -6.78 -5.85 9.79
C VAL A 26 -6.61 -5.76 8.28
N VAL A 27 -7.45 -6.49 7.54
CA VAL A 27 -7.42 -6.52 6.08
C VAL A 27 -8.76 -6.04 5.54
N SER A 28 -8.73 -5.05 4.65
CA SER A 28 -9.88 -4.69 3.84
C SER A 28 -9.58 -4.91 2.36
N SER A 29 -10.53 -5.54 1.69
CA SER A 29 -10.61 -5.59 0.22
C SER A 29 -11.77 -4.73 -0.30
N ASP A 30 -12.39 -3.91 0.54
CA ASP A 30 -13.54 -3.07 0.19
C ASP A 30 -13.04 -1.74 -0.39
N VAL A 31 -12.78 -1.74 -1.70
CA VAL A 31 -12.35 -0.56 -2.44
C VAL A 31 -13.56 0.31 -2.73
N THR A 32 -13.63 1.48 -2.09
CA THR A 32 -14.74 2.43 -2.23
C THR A 32 -14.57 3.36 -3.42
N ASP A 33 -13.34 3.71 -3.76
CA ASP A 33 -12.99 4.49 -4.94
C ASP A 33 -11.63 4.04 -5.53
N PHE A 34 -11.52 4.10 -6.85
CA PHE A 34 -10.28 3.85 -7.58
C PHE A 34 -10.19 4.76 -8.80
N CYS A 35 -9.20 5.64 -8.81
CA CYS A 35 -8.99 6.58 -9.90
C CYS A 35 -7.52 6.84 -10.19
N LYS A 36 -7.25 7.49 -11.33
CA LYS A 36 -5.94 8.01 -11.68
C LYS A 36 -5.95 9.53 -11.65
N LYS A 37 -4.90 10.12 -11.09
CA LYS A 37 -4.71 11.57 -11.09
C LYS A 37 -3.30 11.91 -11.53
N LEU A 38 -3.18 12.96 -12.33
CA LEU A 38 -1.90 13.58 -12.63
C LEU A 38 -1.52 14.48 -11.47
N SER A 39 -0.25 14.45 -11.08
CA SER A 39 0.31 15.29 -10.04
C SER A 39 1.69 15.79 -10.47
N GLU A 40 1.87 17.10 -10.39
CA GLU A 40 3.16 17.73 -10.64
C GLU A 40 4.17 17.38 -9.55
N SER A 41 5.40 17.07 -9.97
CA SER A 41 6.54 16.88 -9.09
C SER A 41 7.73 17.71 -9.59
N MET A 42 8.79 17.83 -8.79
CA MET A 42 10.01 18.55 -9.20
C MET A 42 10.70 17.96 -10.44
N VAL A 43 10.31 16.75 -10.88
CA VAL A 43 10.81 16.07 -12.08
C VAL A 43 9.73 15.93 -13.16
N GLY A 44 8.69 16.77 -13.11
CA GLY A 44 7.58 16.80 -14.06
C GLY A 44 6.31 16.14 -13.54
N GLU A 45 5.26 16.22 -14.36
CA GLU A 45 3.95 15.63 -14.09
C GLU A 45 4.02 14.10 -14.15
N LYS A 46 3.43 13.43 -13.16
CA LYS A 46 3.33 11.97 -13.11
C LYS A 46 1.89 11.55 -12.84
N GLU A 47 1.50 10.44 -13.44
CA GLU A 47 0.23 9.78 -13.18
C GLU A 47 0.37 8.84 -11.97
N TYR A 48 -0.55 8.96 -11.01
CA TYR A 48 -0.65 8.09 -9.84
C TYR A 48 -2.03 7.45 -9.76
N CYS A 49 -2.08 6.21 -9.27
CA CYS A 49 -3.34 5.56 -8.90
C CYS A 49 -3.66 5.90 -7.44
N PHE A 50 -4.92 6.22 -7.18
CA PHE A 50 -5.49 6.44 -5.86
C PHE A 50 -6.50 5.32 -5.62
N ALA A 51 -6.30 4.57 -4.55
CA ALA A 51 -7.19 3.50 -4.11
C ALA A 51 -7.63 3.84 -2.68
N GLU A 52 -8.94 3.98 -2.48
CA GLU A 52 -9.55 4.21 -1.18
C GLU A 52 -10.17 2.91 -0.68
N PHE A 53 -9.99 2.61 0.61
CA PHE A 53 -10.51 1.41 1.24
C PHE A 53 -11.37 1.79 2.44
N ALA A 54 -12.49 1.10 2.62
CA ALA A 54 -13.28 1.18 3.84
C ALA A 54 -13.04 -0.04 4.73
N PHE A 55 -13.10 0.14 6.04
CA PHE A 55 -13.17 -0.94 7.02
C PHE A 55 -14.06 -0.49 8.17
N PRO A 56 -14.77 -1.41 8.84
CA PRO A 56 -15.66 -1.03 9.93
C PRO A 56 -14.82 -0.54 11.12
N ALA A 57 -15.20 0.62 11.68
CA ALA A 57 -14.49 1.22 12.82
C ALA A 57 -14.80 0.53 14.16
N ASP A 58 -15.89 -0.26 14.23
CA ASP A 58 -16.36 -0.91 15.46
C ASP A 58 -15.47 -2.05 15.97
N ILE A 59 -14.47 -2.47 15.18
CA ILE A 59 -13.46 -3.44 15.59
C ILE A 59 -12.33 -2.83 16.42
N PHE A 60 -12.26 -1.50 16.49
CA PHE A 60 -11.25 -0.75 17.24
C PHE A 60 -11.86 -0.11 18.49
N ASP A 61 -11.12 -0.18 19.59
CA ASP A 61 -11.32 0.67 20.77
C ASP A 61 -10.30 1.81 20.72
N ALA A 62 -10.37 2.61 19.64
CA ALA A 62 -9.45 3.70 19.33
C ALA A 62 -10.19 4.80 18.57
N ASP A 63 -9.74 6.04 18.71
CA ASP A 63 -10.28 7.17 17.96
C ASP A 63 -9.69 7.30 16.53
N GLU A 64 -10.17 8.29 15.78
CA GLU A 64 -9.75 8.52 14.38
C GLU A 64 -8.27 8.86 14.27
N ASP A 65 -7.75 9.68 15.18
CA ASP A 65 -6.35 10.11 15.16
C ASP A 65 -5.43 8.93 15.53
N GLU A 66 -5.81 8.13 16.53
CA GLU A 66 -5.09 6.91 16.91
C GLU A 66 -5.02 5.92 15.74
N ILE A 67 -6.14 5.72 15.01
CA ILE A 67 -6.18 4.85 13.82
C ILE A 67 -5.31 5.44 12.69
N ASP A 68 -5.29 6.77 12.49
CA ASP A 68 -4.44 7.40 11.47
C ASP A 68 -2.94 7.29 11.80
N GLU A 69 -2.57 7.21 13.07
CA GLU A 69 -1.19 6.95 13.49
C GLU A 69 -0.75 5.49 13.31
N MET A 70 -1.68 4.53 13.26
CA MET A 70 -1.35 3.11 13.06
C MET A 70 -0.64 2.84 11.72
N MET A 71 0.28 1.90 11.72
CA MET A 71 0.99 1.49 10.50
C MET A 71 0.03 0.82 9.51
N LYS A 72 -0.08 1.40 8.30
CA LYS A 72 -1.03 0.96 7.27
C LYS A 72 -0.39 0.93 5.88
N TYR A 73 -0.77 -0.07 5.08
CA TYR A 73 -0.25 -0.28 3.73
C TYR A 73 -1.37 -0.66 2.76
N ALA A 74 -1.32 -0.12 1.54
CA ALA A 74 -2.07 -0.65 0.41
C ALA A 74 -1.18 -1.63 -0.37
N ILE A 75 -1.63 -2.87 -0.51
CA ILE A 75 -0.90 -3.92 -1.25
C ILE A 75 -1.63 -4.26 -2.55
N VAL A 76 -0.88 -4.45 -3.63
CA VAL A 76 -1.42 -4.82 -4.94
C VAL A 76 -0.62 -6.01 -5.47
N PHE A 77 -1.31 -7.12 -5.73
CA PHE A 77 -0.71 -8.27 -6.37
C PHE A 77 -0.68 -8.06 -7.89
N VAL A 78 0.51 -7.98 -8.47
CA VAL A 78 0.72 -7.70 -9.89
C VAL A 78 1.50 -8.84 -10.53
N GLU A 79 0.93 -9.45 -11.57
CA GLU A 79 1.65 -10.41 -12.41
C GLU A 79 2.82 -9.72 -13.13
N LYS A 80 3.98 -10.38 -13.20
CA LYS A 80 5.23 -9.79 -13.74
C LYS A 80 5.07 -9.22 -15.15
N GLU A 81 4.19 -9.81 -15.97
CA GLU A 81 3.91 -9.37 -17.34
C GLU A 81 3.22 -8.00 -17.42
N LYS A 82 2.50 -7.60 -16.36
CA LYS A 82 1.81 -6.31 -16.28
C LYS A 82 2.71 -5.16 -15.83
N LEU A 83 3.97 -5.45 -15.48
CA LEU A 83 4.95 -4.43 -15.12
C LEU A 83 5.64 -3.85 -16.36
N SER A 84 5.74 -2.53 -16.41
CA SER A 84 6.64 -1.80 -17.31
C SER A 84 8.11 -2.10 -16.99
N GLU A 85 9.02 -1.67 -17.87
CA GLU A 85 10.46 -1.80 -17.63
C GLU A 85 10.90 -1.12 -16.32
N ALA A 86 10.39 0.09 -16.05
CA ALA A 86 10.66 0.79 -14.80
C ALA A 86 10.18 -0.01 -13.57
N GLY A 87 9.00 -0.64 -13.66
CA GLY A 87 8.48 -1.50 -12.58
C GLY A 87 9.34 -2.75 -12.35
N ARG A 88 9.85 -3.36 -13.42
CA ARG A 88 10.76 -4.52 -13.34
C ARG A 88 12.10 -4.16 -12.70
N ASN A 89 12.64 -2.99 -13.03
CA ASN A 89 13.89 -2.47 -12.45
C ASN A 89 13.75 -2.08 -10.96
N ALA A 90 12.53 -1.88 -10.48
CA ALA A 90 12.25 -1.52 -9.09
C ALA A 90 11.98 -2.73 -8.17
N ILE A 91 11.99 -3.97 -8.71
CA ILE A 91 11.75 -5.19 -7.93
C ILE A 91 12.87 -5.39 -6.92
N ARG A 92 12.48 -5.50 -5.65
CA ARG A 92 13.32 -5.87 -4.50
C ARG A 92 13.25 -7.36 -4.20
#